data_AF-S7TRJ6-F1
#
_entry.id   AF-S7TRJ6-F1
#
_cell.length_a   1.000
_cell.length_b   1.000
_cell.length_c   1.000
_cell.angle_alpha   90.00
_cell.angle_beta   90.00
_cell.angle_gamma   90.00
#
_symmetry.space_group_name_H-M   'P 1'
#
loop_
_entity.id
_entity.type
_entity.pdbx_description
1 polymer ?
#
loop_
_entity_poly.entity_id
_entity_poly.type
_entity_poly.pdbx_seq_one_letter_code
_entity_poly.pdbx_strand_id
1 'polypeptide(L)'
;MTINSKQLDRSSPTTSFASCGHQRLILLPKSGHRLRCCRCKKILPPETSRLRFCPSCYATDGFRQYTFMETNIIDVSFARYRCEDCGMMIHAR
;
A
#
# COMPACT_ATOMS: atom_id res chain seq x y z
N MET A 1 9.27 -44.29 -26.37
CA MET A 1 8.89 -43.61 -25.11
C MET A 1 8.76 -42.13 -25.43
N THR A 2 7.53 -41.67 -25.64
CA THR A 2 7.24 -40.35 -26.19
C THR A 2 7.28 -39.30 -25.08
N ILE A 3 8.36 -38.53 -25.04
CA ILE A 3 8.47 -37.32 -24.22
C ILE A 3 7.51 -36.28 -24.80
N ASN A 4 6.35 -36.14 -24.15
CA ASN A 4 5.33 -35.18 -24.53
C ASN A 4 5.66 -33.84 -23.87
N SER A 5 6.31 -32.98 -24.65
CA SER A 5 6.60 -31.58 -24.35
C SER A 5 5.30 -30.83 -24.11
N LYS A 6 4.85 -30.76 -22.85
CA LYS A 6 3.77 -29.86 -22.45
C LYS A 6 4.27 -28.42 -22.61
N GLN A 7 3.91 -27.85 -23.75
CA GLN A 7 4.05 -26.44 -24.07
C GLN A 7 3.52 -25.58 -22.91
N LEU A 8 4.42 -24.78 -22.35
CA LEU A 8 4.09 -23.61 -21.55
C LEU A 8 3.52 -22.55 -22.50
N ASP A 9 2.23 -22.63 -22.80
CA ASP A 9 1.51 -21.46 -23.30
C ASP A 9 1.34 -20.48 -22.14
N ARG A 10 2.23 -19.48 -22.08
CA ARG A 10 2.03 -18.26 -21.31
C ARG A 10 1.90 -17.11 -22.29
N SER A 11 0.85 -17.16 -23.10
CA SER A 11 0.39 -16.02 -23.88
C SER A 11 0.03 -14.85 -22.96
N SER A 12 0.55 -13.67 -23.30
CA SER A 12 0.60 -12.41 -22.56
C SER A 12 -0.77 -11.70 -22.41
N PRO A 13 -0.92 -10.55 -21.70
CA PRO A 13 -0.52 -9.27 -22.30
C PRO A 13 0.02 -8.20 -21.33
N THR A 14 0.71 -7.27 -21.99
CA THR A 14 1.09 -5.91 -21.63
C THR A 14 0.03 -5.09 -20.90
N THR A 15 0.49 -4.36 -19.89
CA THR A 15 0.05 -3.05 -19.38
C THR A 15 -1.36 -2.59 -19.78
N SER A 16 -2.37 -2.81 -18.93
CA SER A 16 -3.62 -2.03 -18.85
C SER A 16 -4.36 -2.40 -17.56
N PHE A 17 -4.88 -1.39 -16.84
CA PHE A 17 -5.64 -1.46 -15.57
C PHE A 17 -5.99 -2.88 -15.08
N ALA A 18 -5.11 -3.45 -14.25
CA ALA A 18 -5.13 -4.87 -13.91
C ALA A 18 -6.39 -5.27 -13.11
N SER A 19 -7.30 -5.97 -13.78
CA SER A 19 -8.42 -6.70 -13.17
C SER A 19 -8.42 -8.12 -13.74
N CYS A 20 -8.61 -9.12 -12.89
CA CYS A 20 -8.77 -10.51 -13.31
C CYS A 20 -10.21 -10.96 -13.05
N GLY A 21 -10.75 -11.84 -13.90
CA GLY A 21 -12.10 -12.41 -13.73
C GLY A 21 -12.24 -13.46 -12.63
N HIS A 22 -11.16 -13.77 -11.90
CA HIS A 22 -11.20 -14.72 -10.79
C HIS A 22 -11.87 -14.10 -9.55
N GLN A 23 -12.68 -14.90 -8.85
CA GLN A 23 -13.41 -14.44 -7.66
C GLN A 23 -12.60 -14.58 -6.36
N ARG A 24 -11.47 -15.28 -6.38
CA ARG A 24 -10.67 -15.59 -5.19
C ARG A 24 -9.59 -14.53 -4.98
N LEU A 25 -9.99 -13.46 -4.29
CA LEU A 25 -9.16 -12.30 -3.99
C LEU A 25 -8.83 -12.25 -2.49
N ILE A 26 -7.55 -12.19 -2.16
CA ILE A 26 -7.07 -11.91 -0.80
C ILE A 26 -6.85 -10.40 -0.65
N LEU A 27 -7.36 -9.86 0.47
CA LEU A 27 -7.10 -8.50 0.92
C LEU A 27 -5.66 -8.38 1.45
N LEU A 28 -4.82 -7.60 0.78
CA LEU A 28 -3.50 -7.24 1.27
C LEU A 28 -3.55 -5.86 1.94
N PRO A 29 -3.11 -5.75 3.19
CA PRO A 29 -2.98 -4.45 3.81
C PRO A 29 -1.91 -3.63 3.09
N LYS A 30 -2.12 -2.32 3.00
CA LYS A 30 -1.09 -1.43 2.49
C LYS A 30 -0.08 -1.20 3.59
N SER A 31 1.15 -1.65 3.38
CA SER A 31 2.30 -1.17 4.14
C SER A 31 2.46 0.32 3.82
N GLY A 32 1.99 1.16 4.75
CA GLY A 32 2.15 2.60 4.69
C GLY A 32 3.22 3.02 5.67
N HIS A 33 4.30 3.64 5.20
CA HIS A 33 5.23 4.35 6.07
C HIS A 33 4.48 5.54 6.66
N ARG A 34 4.00 5.39 7.89
CA ARG A 34 3.31 6.45 8.62
C ARG A 34 4.30 7.13 9.55
N LEU A 35 4.25 8.45 9.59
CA LEU A 35 5.06 9.22 10.52
C LEU A 35 4.28 9.43 11.81
N ARG A 36 4.95 9.39 12.96
CA ARG A 36 4.40 9.73 14.27
C ARG A 36 5.15 10.92 14.82
N CYS A 37 4.45 11.98 15.18
CA CYS A 37 5.08 13.14 15.79
C CYS A 37 5.65 12.79 17.17
N CYS A 38 6.92 13.12 17.45
CA CYS A 38 7.52 12.82 18.75
C CYS A 38 6.93 13.63 19.92
N ARG A 39 6.34 14.81 19.63
CA ARG A 39 5.76 15.70 20.66
C ARG A 39 4.34 15.30 21.02
N CYS A 40 3.43 15.32 20.05
CA CYS A 40 2.01 15.02 20.31
C CYS A 40 1.67 13.52 20.18
N LYS A 41 2.63 12.68 19.78
CA LYS A 41 2.46 11.23 19.57
C LYS A 41 1.36 10.82 18.58
N LYS A 42 0.75 11.77 17.85
CA LYS A 42 -0.22 11.50 16.79
C LYS A 42 0.47 10.95 15.56
N ILE A 43 -0.21 10.01 14.91
CA ILE A 43 0.18 9.44 13.64
C ILE A 43 -0.31 10.37 12.54
N LEU A 44 0.62 10.82 11.70
CA LEU A 44 0.38 11.67 10.56
C LEU A 44 -0.20 10.81 9.41
N PRO A 45 -1.29 11.25 8.76
CA PRO A 45 -1.82 10.56 7.59
C PRO A 45 -0.78 10.56 6.45
N PRO A 46 -0.82 9.57 5.53
CA PRO A 46 0.17 9.45 4.45
C PRO A 46 0.31 10.71 3.60
N GLU A 47 -0.78 11.45 3.36
CA GLU A 47 -0.77 12.73 2.62
C GLU A 47 0.07 13.82 3.32
N THR A 48 0.19 13.77 4.64
CA THR A 48 0.99 14.73 5.41
C THR A 48 2.48 14.44 5.41
N SER A 49 2.93 13.34 4.77
CA SER A 49 4.35 13.13 4.46
C SER A 49 4.98 14.27 3.64
N ARG A 50 4.16 15.03 2.91
CA ARG A 50 4.60 16.23 2.18
C ARG A 50 4.81 17.46 3.07
N LEU A 51 4.29 17.45 4.30
CA LEU A 51 4.45 18.54 5.24
C LEU A 51 5.81 18.44 5.92
N ARG A 52 6.55 19.55 5.99
CA ARG A 52 7.83 19.58 6.70
C ARG A 52 7.67 19.55 8.23
N PHE A 53 6.50 19.94 8.76
CA PHE A 53 6.25 20.05 10.19
C PHE A 53 4.89 19.46 10.59
N CYS A 54 4.72 19.16 11.88
CA CYS A 54 3.50 18.59 12.42
C CYS A 54 2.36 19.63 12.43
N PRO A 55 1.29 19.43 11.63
CA PRO A 55 0.20 20.39 11.57
C PRO A 55 -0.61 20.44 12.88
N SER A 56 -0.72 19.32 13.60
CA SER A 56 -1.42 19.31 14.90
C SER A 56 -0.70 20.13 15.96
N CYS A 57 0.62 20.03 16.07
CA CYS A 57 1.37 20.85 17.03
C CYS A 57 1.31 22.33 16.69
N TYR A 58 1.31 22.66 15.40
CA TYR A 58 1.19 24.04 14.96
C TYR A 58 -0.21 24.60 15.23
N ALA A 59 -1.27 23.84 14.98
CA ALA A 59 -2.64 24.27 15.24
C ALA A 59 -2.95 24.42 16.74
N THR A 60 -2.36 23.59 17.60
CA THR A 60 -2.62 23.62 19.05
C THR A 60 -1.77 24.65 19.79
N ASP A 61 -0.46 24.68 19.51
CA ASP A 61 0.51 25.45 20.30
C ASP A 61 1.25 26.52 19.47
N GLY A 62 0.97 26.63 18.16
CA GLY A 62 1.79 27.44 17.24
C GLY A 62 3.20 26.86 16.99
N PHE A 63 3.51 25.68 17.53
CA PHE A 63 4.85 25.11 17.48
C PHE A 63 5.04 24.20 16.26
N ARG A 64 6.08 24.49 15.48
CA ARG A 64 6.46 23.68 14.31
C ARG A 64 7.40 22.56 14.74
N GLN A 65 6.84 21.37 14.96
CA GLN A 65 7.64 20.18 15.26
C GLN A 65 8.07 19.47 13.98
N TYR A 66 9.38 19.27 13.81
CA TYR A 66 9.99 18.63 12.63
C TYR A 66 10.51 17.21 12.92
N THR A 67 10.57 16.83 14.21
CA THR A 67 11.00 15.49 14.61
C THR A 67 9.83 14.51 14.56
N PHE A 68 9.95 13.54 13.67
CA PHE A 68 9.00 12.45 13.49
C PHE A 68 9.69 11.11 13.68
N MET A 69 8.95 10.15 14.22
CA MET A 69 9.34 8.76 14.29
C MET A 69 8.62 7.99 13.21
N GLU A 70 9.34 7.20 12.44
CA GLU A 70 8.73 6.32 11.47
C GLU A 70 8.00 5.18 12.19
N THR A 71 6.78 4.90 11.75
CA THR A 71 5.96 3.83 12.30
C THR A 71 5.58 2.87 11.20
N ASN A 72 5.87 1.58 11.42
CA ASN A 72 5.40 0.48 10.58
C ASN A 72 3.94 0.16 10.92
N ILE A 73 3.07 1.16 10.77
CA ILE A 73 1.63 0.96 10.95
C ILE A 73 1.10 0.42 9.63
N ILE A 74 0.64 -0.82 9.70
CA ILE A 74 -0.07 -1.48 8.63
C ILE A 74 -1.41 -0.77 8.46
N ASP A 75 -1.55 0.00 7.39
CA ASP A 75 -2.76 0.75 7.11
C ASP A 75 -3.75 -0.17 6.39
N VAL A 76 -4.79 -0.56 7.12
CA VAL A 76 -5.85 -1.43 6.57
C VAL A 76 -6.75 -0.67 5.58
N SER A 77 -6.58 0.65 5.45
CA SER A 77 -7.52 1.53 4.76
C SER A 77 -7.33 1.63 3.24
N PHE A 78 -6.36 0.92 2.67
CA PHE A 78 -6.15 0.86 1.21
C PHE A 78 -5.81 -0.57 0.80
N ALA A 79 -6.81 -1.44 0.87
CA ALA A 79 -6.60 -2.82 0.52
C ALA A 79 -6.20 -2.96 -0.97
N ARG A 80 -4.98 -3.43 -1.20
CA ARG A 80 -4.63 -4.03 -2.49
C ARG A 80 -5.21 -5.43 -2.48
N TYR A 81 -5.80 -5.89 -3.57
CA TYR A 81 -6.23 -7.28 -3.65
C TYR A 81 -5.17 -8.08 -4.38
N ARG A 82 -4.90 -9.30 -3.94
CA ARG A 82 -4.11 -10.27 -4.69
C ARG A 82 -4.98 -11.46 -5.04
N CYS A 83 -5.06 -11.79 -6.33
CA CYS A 83 -5.72 -13.01 -6.76
C CYS A 83 -4.88 -14.24 -6.38
N GLU A 84 -5.49 -15.26 -5.80
CA GLU A 84 -4.78 -16.52 -5.47
C GLU A 84 -4.54 -17.39 -6.69
N ASP A 85 -5.41 -17.34 -7.70
CA ASP A 85 -5.32 -18.19 -8.88
C ASP A 85 -4.24 -17.73 -9.85
N CYS A 86 -4.11 -16.42 -10.08
CA CYS A 86 -3.13 -15.87 -11.02
C CYS A 86 -2.05 -14.99 -10.38
N GLY A 87 -2.16 -14.68 -9.08
CA GLY A 87 -1.19 -13.85 -8.37
C GLY A 87 -1.26 -12.35 -8.70
N MET A 88 -2.20 -11.91 -9.54
CA MET A 88 -2.33 -10.53 -9.98
C MET A 88 -2.63 -9.58 -8.81
N MET A 89 -1.92 -8.45 -8.74
CA MET A 89 -2.22 -7.36 -7.81
C MET A 89 -3.23 -6.39 -8.42
N ILE A 90 -4.32 -6.17 -7.71
CA ILE A 90 -5.41 -5.28 -8.08
C ILE A 90 -5.39 -4.10 -7.10
N HIS A 91 -5.34 -2.88 -7.63
CA HIS A 91 -5.44 -1.66 -6.85
C HIS A 91 -6.89 -1.18 -6.88
N ALA A 92 -7.57 -1.12 -5.73
CA ALA A 92 -8.82 -0.38 -5.62
C ALA A 92 -8.51 1.12 -5.81
N ARG A 93 -9.18 1.73 -6.78
CA ARG A 93 -9.04 3.16 -7.10
C ARG A 93 -9.92 3.99 -6.17
#